data_AF-A0A818A2A4-F1
#
_entry.id   AF-A0A818A2A4-F1
#
_cell.length_a   1.000
_cell.length_b   1.000
_cell.length_c   1.000
_cell.angle_alpha   90.00
_cell.angle_beta   90.00
_cell.angle_gamma   90.00
#
_symmetry.space_group_name_H-M   'P 1'
#
loop_
_entity.id
_entity.type
_entity.pdbx_description
1 polymer ?
#
loop_
_entity_poly.entity_id
_entity_poly.type
_entity_poly.pdbx_seq_one_letter_code
_entity_poly.pdbx_strand_id
1 'polypeptide(L)' 'MVRVALPSENAAVASSSPLSSFPICNQSLPSRERAADLINRMTILEKISHMITTADTVPCLGLPKYE' A
#
# COMPACT_ATOMS: atom_id res chain seq x y z
N MET A 1 -8.12 21.26 -10.74
CA MET A 1 -7.18 20.13 -10.70
C MET A 1 -6.12 20.40 -9.65
N VAL A 2 -6.33 19.93 -8.42
CA VAL A 2 -5.32 20.08 -7.36
C VAL A 2 -4.42 18.86 -7.44
N ARG A 3 -3.19 19.03 -7.94
CA ARG A 3 -2.15 18.02 -7.76
C ARG A 3 -1.64 18.14 -6.33
N VAL A 4 -2.04 17.20 -5.48
CA VAL A 4 -1.40 17.01 -4.18
C VAL A 4 -0.04 16.36 -4.45
N ALA A 5 1.03 17.13 -4.32
CA ALA A 5 2.37 16.57 -4.23
C ALA A 5 2.47 15.89 -2.86
N LEU A 6 2.39 14.56 -2.83
CA LEU A 6 2.73 13.77 -1.64
C LEU A 6 4.26 13.74 -1.52
N PRO A 7 4.82 13.89 -0.30
CA PRO A 7 6.26 13.95 -0.07
C PRO A 7 6.95 12.69 -0.61
N SER A 8 8.17 12.88 -1.11
CA SER A 8 8.94 11.95 -1.96
C SER A 8 9.35 10.63 -1.32
N GLU A 9 8.88 10.29 -0.12
CA GLU A 9 9.24 9.06 0.58
C GLU A 9 8.27 7.89 0.34
N ASN A 10 7.03 8.15 -0.10
CA ASN A 10 6.02 7.08 -0.27
C ASN A 10 5.73 6.67 -1.74
N ALA A 11 6.31 7.36 -2.72
CA ALA A 11 6.09 7.06 -4.14
C ALA A 11 7.03 5.97 -4.69
N ALA A 12 8.16 5.71 -4.02
CA ALA A 12 9.21 4.83 -4.53
C ALA A 12 8.81 3.34 -4.62
N VAL A 13 7.83 2.89 -3.83
CA VAL A 13 7.32 1.51 -3.88
C VAL A 13 6.51 1.23 -5.16
N ALA A 14 5.93 2.24 -5.81
CA ALA A 14 5.04 1.98 -6.94
C ALA A 14 5.75 1.67 -8.27
N SER A 15 7.02 2.02 -8.45
CA SER A 15 7.72 1.83 -9.73
C SER A 15 8.52 0.53 -9.83
N SER A 16 8.85 -0.11 -8.70
CA SER A 16 9.66 -1.35 -8.66
C SER A 16 9.18 -2.40 -7.67
N SER A 17 8.11 -2.16 -6.89
CA SER A 17 7.53 -3.21 -6.04
C SER A 17 6.49 -4.05 -6.81
N PRO A 18 6.21 -5.28 -6.32
CA PRO A 18 5.16 -6.14 -6.86
C PRO A 18 3.78 -5.46 -6.98
N LEU A 19 3.57 -4.34 -6.27
CA LEU A 19 2.32 -3.60 -6.26
C LEU A 19 2.10 -2.68 -7.46
N SER A 20 3.15 -2.39 -8.25
CA SER A 20 3.11 -1.45 -9.38
C SER A 20 1.98 -1.76 -10.37
N SER A 21 1.70 -3.05 -10.57
CA SER A 21 0.72 -3.56 -11.54
C SER A 21 -0.69 -3.71 -10.97
N PHE A 22 -0.91 -3.36 -9.70
CA PHE A 22 -2.18 -3.58 -9.00
C PHE A 22 -2.97 -2.28 -8.77
N PRO A 23 -4.31 -2.36 -8.62
CA PRO A 23 -5.19 -1.21 -8.39
C PRO A 23 -4.78 -0.30 -7.22
N ILE A 24 -4.12 -0.81 -6.18
CA ILE A 24 -3.55 0.01 -5.09
C ILE A 24 -2.67 1.17 -5.60
N CYS A 25 -1.94 0.99 -6.71
CA CYS A 25 -1.06 1.98 -7.32
C CYS A 25 -1.77 2.88 -8.35
N ASN A 26 -3.03 2.62 -8.69
CA ASN A 26 -3.79 3.45 -9.63
C ASN A 26 -4.32 4.71 -8.95
N GLN A 27 -3.67 5.86 -9.21
CA GLN A 27 -4.03 7.15 -8.62
C GLN A 27 -5.37 7.73 -9.09
N SER A 28 -5.99 7.15 -10.14
CA SER A 28 -7.32 7.56 -10.61
C SER A 28 -8.45 6.93 -9.80
N LEU A 29 -8.16 5.91 -8.99
CA LEU A 29 -9.17 5.25 -8.15
C LEU A 29 -9.31 5.94 -6.78
N PRO A 30 -10.51 5.93 -6.17
CA PRO A 30 -10.71 6.37 -4.81
C PRO A 30 -9.81 5.63 -3.81
N SER A 31 -9.38 6.32 -2.74
CA SER A 31 -8.50 5.74 -1.71
C SER A 31 -9.06 4.46 -1.08
N ARG A 32 -10.39 4.40 -0.89
CA ARG A 32 -11.07 3.21 -0.37
C ARG A 32 -10.91 1.99 -1.27
N GLU A 33 -11.02 2.16 -2.59
CA GLU A 33 -10.87 1.05 -3.54
C GLU A 33 -9.43 0.58 -3.59
N ARG A 34 -8.47 1.52 -3.56
CA ARG A 34 -7.04 1.22 -3.51
C ARG A 34 -6.65 0.45 -2.24
N ALA A 35 -7.19 0.87 -1.09
CA ALA A 35 -6.97 0.18 0.18
C ALA A 35 -7.64 -1.21 0.22
N ALA A 36 -8.82 -1.35 -0.37
CA ALA A 36 -9.50 -2.64 -0.46
C ALA A 36 -8.70 -3.64 -1.31
N ASP A 37 -8.13 -3.21 -2.44
CA ASP A 37 -7.23 -4.04 -3.26
C ASP A 37 -6.01 -4.52 -2.46
N LEU A 38 -5.41 -3.63 -1.66
CA LEU A 38 -4.30 -4.00 -0.78
C LEU A 38 -4.69 -5.09 0.23
N ILE A 39 -5.77 -4.86 0.99
CA ILE A 39 -6.20 -5.79 2.04
C ILE A 39 -6.65 -7.12 1.43
N ASN A 40 -7.24 -7.14 0.24
CA ASN A 40 -7.64 -8.38 -0.42
C ASN A 40 -6.47 -9.27 -0.85
N ARG A 41 -5.25 -8.71 -0.93
CA ARG A 41 -4.02 -9.45 -1.26
C ARG A 41 -3.27 -9.97 -0.05
N MET A 42 -3.55 -9.44 1.14
CA MET A 42 -2.94 -9.89 2.39
C MET A 42 -3.58 -11.20 2.86
N THR A 43 -2.75 -12.08 3.41
CA THR A 43 -3.18 -13.20 4.24
C THR A 43 -3.82 -12.70 5.54
N ILE A 44 -4.52 -13.58 6.25
CA ILE A 44 -5.16 -13.22 7.54
C ILE A 44 -4.11 -12.79 8.57
N LEU A 45 -2.94 -13.46 8.61
CA LEU A 45 -1.87 -13.12 9.55
C LEU A 45 -1.28 -11.73 9.26
N GLU A 46 -1.06 -11.40 7.99
CA GLU A 46 -0.59 -10.07 7.58
C GLU A 46 -1.64 -8.99 7.90
N LYS A 47 -2.95 -9.27 7.81
CA LYS A 47 -3.96 -8.30 8.26
C LYS A 47 -3.85 -8.02 9.75
N ILE A 48 -3.67 -9.07 10.55
CA ILE A 48 -3.57 -8.95 12.01
C ILE A 48 -2.32 -8.14 12.40
N SER A 49 -1.18 -8.34 11.73
CA SER A 49 0.04 -7.56 12.01
C SER A 49 -0.08 -6.07 11.66
N HIS A 50 -1.07 -5.69 10.86
CA HIS A 50 -1.38 -4.30 10.49
C HIS A 50 -2.51 -3.66 11.32
N MET A 51 -3.04 -4.34 12.35
CA MET A 51 -4.09 -3.79 13.23
C MET A 51 -3.54 -3.05 14.47
N ILE A 52 -2.23 -2.99 14.62
CA ILE A 52 -1.53 -2.27 15.70
C ILE A 52 -0.84 -1.03 15.14
N THR A 53 -0.45 -0.09 16.02
CA THR A 53 0.25 1.14 15.61
C THR A 53 1.55 0.84 14.85
N THR A 54 2.24 -0.23 15.25
CA THR A 54 3.45 -0.72 14.58
C THR A 54 3.11 -1.80 13.56
N ALA A 55 2.77 -1.41 12.35
CA ALA A 55 2.50 -2.34 11.27
C ALA A 55 3.81 -2.95 10.72
N ASP A 56 3.88 -4.27 10.70
CA ASP A 56 5.05 -5.00 10.20
C ASP A 56 5.17 -4.96 8.67
N THR A 57 6.27 -5.48 8.14
CA THR A 57 6.47 -5.67 6.70
C THR A 57 5.51 -6.70 6.11
N VAL A 58 5.17 -6.57 4.82
CA VAL A 58 4.51 -7.62 4.03
C VAL A 58 5.44 -8.04 2.89
N PRO A 59 6.35 -9.00 3.13
CA PRO A 59 7.43 -9.34 2.18
C PRO A 59 6.91 -9.74 0.80
N CYS A 60 5.81 -10.49 0.73
CA CYS A 60 5.19 -10.95 -0.51
C CYS A 60 4.70 -9.80 -1.41
N LEU A 61 4.38 -8.64 -0.81
CA LEU A 61 3.91 -7.45 -1.52
C LEU A 61 5.00 -6.36 -1.58
N GLY A 62 6.18 -6.59 -0.99
CA GLY A 62 7.21 -5.58 -0.86
C GLY A 62 6.76 -4.34 -0.07
N LEU A 63 5.85 -4.51 0.90
CA LEU A 63 5.42 -3.40 1.77
C LEU A 63 6.38 -3.25 2.95
N PRO A 64 6.92 -2.05 3.18
CA PRO A 64 7.75 -1.77 4.34
C PRO A 64 6.89 -1.66 5.61
N LYS A 65 7.57 -1.67 6.76
CA LYS A 65 7.02 -1.35 8.07
C LYS A 65 6.40 0.06 8.07
N TYR A 66 5.34 0.27 8.85
CA TYR A 66 4.69 1.58 9.04
C TYR A 66 4.37 1.83 10.52
N GLU A 67 4.58 3.05 11.00
CA GLU A 67 4.33 3.53 12.37
C GLU A 67 3.75 4.96 12.36
#